data_AF-A0A7S1YT78-F1
#
_entry.id   AF-A0A7S1YT78-F1
#
_cell.length_a   1.000
_cell.length_b   1.000
_cell.length_c   1.000
_cell.angle_alpha   90.00
_cell.angle_beta   90.00
_cell.angle_gamma   90.00
#
_symmetry.space_group_name_H-M   'P 1'
#
loop_
_entity.id
_entity.type
_entity.pdbx_description
1 polymer ?
#
loop_
_entity_poly.entity_id
_entity_poly.type
_entity_poly.pdbx_seq_one_letter_code
_entity_poly.pdbx_strand_id
1 'polypeptide(L)'
;SSNDTNNDHVDDKDDGNNNNNNTLHSNPTKKQRVLLICRERIQSTTTTINETTTVQPILKALSKIPPKTSIAFLIGPEGGWSPYEESLFDFYGSSEEKSTNIQCISLGPSILRAETAAITAVGAWSLYCDFVSG
;
A
#
# COMPACT_ATOMS: atom_id res chain seq x y z
N SER A 1 8.96 -57.80 24.16
CA SER A 1 8.80 -59.17 23.64
C SER A 1 7.33 -59.46 23.47
N SER A 2 6.81 -60.08 22.42
CA SER A 2 7.28 -60.47 21.09
C SER A 2 6.11 -61.23 20.47
N ASN A 3 5.87 -61.01 19.18
CA ASN A 3 5.23 -61.91 18.20
C ASN A 3 3.72 -62.13 18.32
N ASP A 4 2.96 -62.43 17.28
CA ASP A 4 2.96 -62.22 15.81
C ASP A 4 1.69 -62.95 15.32
N THR A 5 1.32 -62.69 14.06
CA THR A 5 0.37 -63.39 13.14
C THR A 5 -0.93 -62.62 12.87
N ASN A 6 -1.09 -61.99 11.69
CA ASN A 6 -1.32 -62.53 10.32
C ASN A 6 -2.73 -63.14 10.20
N ASN A 7 -3.54 -62.95 9.15
CA ASN A 7 -3.50 -62.18 7.89
C ASN A 7 -4.95 -62.21 7.33
N ASP A 8 -5.17 -61.57 6.17
CA ASP A 8 -6.22 -61.80 5.14
C ASP A 8 -6.92 -60.49 4.78
N HIS A 9 -6.43 -59.72 3.79
CA HIS A 9 -6.48 -59.93 2.33
C HIS A 9 -7.87 -59.67 1.71
N VAL A 10 -8.06 -58.46 1.19
CA VAL A 10 -8.99 -58.16 0.08
C VAL A 10 -8.28 -57.16 -0.84
N ASP A 11 -7.81 -57.67 -1.98
CA ASP A 11 -7.50 -56.89 -3.17
C ASP A 11 -8.81 -56.50 -3.85
N ASP A 12 -8.99 -55.23 -4.21
CA ASP A 12 -9.55 -54.92 -5.52
C ASP A 12 -9.14 -53.51 -5.97
N LYS A 13 -8.76 -53.45 -7.24
CA LYS A 13 -8.15 -52.33 -7.95
C LYS A 13 -9.19 -51.25 -8.26
N ASP A 14 -8.79 -49.98 -8.19
CA ASP A 14 -9.47 -48.93 -8.93
C ASP A 14 -8.44 -48.02 -9.62
N ASP A 15 -8.27 -48.27 -10.92
CA ASP A 15 -7.49 -47.49 -11.88
C ASP A 15 -8.27 -46.21 -12.23
N GLY A 16 -8.06 -45.15 -11.45
CA GLY A 16 -8.69 -43.84 -11.65
C GLY A 16 -7.67 -42.75 -11.94
N ASN A 17 -7.05 -42.79 -13.12
CA ASN A 17 -6.29 -41.69 -13.71
C ASN A 17 -7.11 -40.39 -13.71
N ASN A 18 -6.79 -39.45 -12.83
CA ASN A 18 -7.33 -38.10 -12.91
C ASN A 18 -6.19 -37.07 -12.90
N ASN A 19 -5.63 -36.88 -14.10
CA ASN A 19 -4.82 -35.73 -14.48
C ASN A 19 -5.63 -34.44 -14.33
N ASN A 20 -5.80 -33.97 -13.10
CA ASN A 20 -6.22 -32.62 -12.84
C ASN A 20 -4.99 -31.72 -12.97
N ASN A 21 -4.65 -31.40 -14.22
CA ASN A 21 -3.98 -30.16 -14.57
C ASN A 21 -4.90 -29.00 -14.17
N ASN A 22 -5.05 -28.77 -12.86
CA ASN A 22 -5.40 -27.48 -12.36
C ASN A 22 -4.17 -26.62 -12.61
N THR A 23 -4.10 -26.10 -13.84
CA THR A 23 -3.43 -24.84 -14.13
C THR A 23 -3.93 -23.89 -13.06
N LEU A 24 -3.12 -23.76 -12.01
CA LEU A 24 -3.29 -22.78 -10.97
C LEU A 24 -3.32 -21.46 -11.74
N HIS A 25 -4.53 -20.99 -12.05
CA HIS A 25 -4.75 -19.62 -12.45
C HIS A 25 -4.20 -18.85 -11.27
N SER A 26 -2.95 -18.41 -11.41
CA SER A 26 -2.31 -17.54 -10.47
C SER A 26 -3.26 -16.36 -10.37
N ASN A 27 -3.99 -16.30 -9.26
CA ASN A 27 -4.76 -15.12 -8.90
C ASN A 27 -3.85 -13.94 -9.22
N PRO A 28 -4.26 -12.97 -10.05
CA PRO A 28 -3.39 -11.87 -10.41
C PRO A 28 -2.90 -11.28 -9.09
N THR A 29 -1.61 -11.44 -8.83
CA THR A 29 -0.97 -11.06 -7.57
C THR A 29 -1.44 -9.66 -7.25
N LYS A 30 -2.20 -9.49 -6.15
CA LYS A 30 -2.88 -8.23 -5.81
C LYS A 30 -1.85 -7.10 -5.92
N LYS A 31 -1.98 -6.28 -6.98
CA LYS A 31 -0.99 -5.24 -7.28
C LYS A 31 -0.94 -4.29 -6.10
N GLN A 32 0.22 -4.19 -5.45
CA GLN A 32 0.39 -3.31 -4.30
C GLN A 32 0.18 -1.86 -4.76
N ARG A 33 -0.70 -1.14 -4.06
CA ARG A 33 -0.96 0.28 -4.32
C ARG A 33 -0.72 1.08 -3.06
N VAL A 34 -0.15 2.27 -3.22
CA VAL A 34 0.03 3.26 -2.15
C VAL A 34 -0.75 4.52 -2.49
N LEU A 35 -1.56 4.99 -1.54
CA LEU A 35 -2.27 6.26 -1.61
C LEU A 35 -1.44 7.33 -0.91
N LEU A 36 -1.03 8.34 -1.66
CA LEU A 36 -0.30 9.50 -1.16
C LEU A 36 -1.26 10.67 -1.04
N ILE A 37 -1.53 11.09 0.19
CA ILE A 37 -2.42 12.21 0.50
C ILE A 37 -1.58 13.49 0.53
N CYS A 38 -1.84 14.38 -0.42
CA CYS A 38 -1.13 15.65 -0.52
C CYS A 38 -1.73 16.66 0.45
N ARG A 39 -0.94 17.06 1.45
CA ARG A 39 -1.31 18.05 2.47
C ARG A 39 -0.42 19.28 2.32
N GLU A 40 -1.04 20.44 2.44
CA GLU A 40 -0.39 21.75 2.28
C GLU A 40 0.47 22.12 3.48
N ARG A 41 0.09 21.66 4.68
CA ARG A 41 0.77 21.99 5.93
C ARG A 41 1.71 20.87 6.34
N ILE A 42 2.99 21.17 6.43
CA ILE A 42 3.92 20.43 7.30
C ILE A 42 3.59 20.84 8.73
N GLN A 43 2.41 20.45 9.22
CA GLN A 43 2.08 20.55 10.63
C GLN A 43 2.28 19.18 11.23
N SER A 44 3.21 19.09 12.17
CA SER A 44 3.22 18.01 13.15
C SER A 44 1.93 18.16 13.96
N THR A 45 0.86 17.47 13.57
CA THR A 45 -0.36 17.45 14.38
C THR A 45 -0.11 16.47 15.52
N THR A 46 0.09 17.01 16.72
CA THR A 46 0.12 16.20 17.94
C THR A 46 -1.31 15.87 18.31
N THR A 47 -1.77 14.66 18.01
CA THR A 47 -3.04 14.17 18.53
C THR A 47 -2.90 13.92 20.04
N THR A 48 -3.99 14.04 20.81
CA THR A 48 -4.05 13.94 22.30
C THR A 48 -3.52 12.61 22.89
N ILE A 49 -3.03 11.70 22.06
CA ILE A 49 -2.50 10.38 22.39
C ILE A 49 -1.14 10.14 21.73
N ASN A 50 -0.13 11.00 21.93
CA ASN A 50 1.29 10.77 21.56
C ASN A 50 1.62 10.30 20.12
N GLU A 51 0.64 10.21 19.21
CA GLU A 51 0.80 9.81 17.83
C GLU A 51 0.95 11.07 16.99
N THR A 52 2.14 11.24 16.40
CA THR A 52 2.48 12.37 15.55
C THR A 52 2.41 11.93 14.10
N THR A 53 1.35 12.28 13.39
CA THR A 53 1.31 12.09 11.93
C THR A 53 2.29 13.07 11.29
N THR A 54 3.46 12.58 10.89
CA THR A 54 4.47 13.44 10.26
C THR A 54 4.19 13.49 8.75
N VAL A 55 3.71 14.63 8.27
CA VAL A 55 3.65 14.91 6.82
C VAL A 55 5.09 14.93 6.27
N GLN A 56 5.42 14.02 5.36
CA GLN A 56 6.80 13.90 4.85
C GLN A 56 6.96 14.57 3.48
N PRO A 57 8.13 15.15 3.16
CA PRO A 57 8.39 15.64 1.81
C PRO A 57 8.23 14.53 0.77
N ILE A 58 7.59 14.83 -0.37
CA ILE A 58 7.26 13.84 -1.41
C ILE A 58 8.43 12.92 -1.79
N LEU A 59 9.64 13.46 -1.98
CA LEU A 59 10.81 12.65 -2.36
C LEU A 59 11.19 11.61 -1.29
N LYS A 60 11.06 11.96 -0.01
CA LYS A 60 11.32 11.04 1.12
C LYS A 60 10.24 9.97 1.24
N ALA A 61 9.01 10.28 0.88
CA ALA A 61 7.93 9.30 0.82
C ALA A 61 8.14 8.33 -0.34
N LEU A 62 8.43 8.84 -1.54
CA LEU A 62 8.70 8.04 -2.73
C LEU A 62 9.88 7.08 -2.54
N SER A 63 10.94 7.50 -1.85
CA SER A 63 12.11 6.64 -1.55
C SER A 63 11.81 5.42 -0.69
N LYS A 64 10.66 5.40 -0.01
CA LYS A 64 10.22 4.29 0.85
C LYS A 64 9.24 3.35 0.16
N ILE A 65 8.75 3.71 -1.02
CA ILE A 65 7.79 2.90 -1.76
C ILE A 65 8.53 1.76 -2.45
N PRO A 66 8.12 0.49 -2.26
CA PRO A 66 8.76 -0.64 -2.91
C PRO A 66 8.70 -0.54 -4.44
N PRO A 67 9.71 -1.06 -5.17
CA PRO A 67 9.67 -1.12 -6.63
C PRO A 67 8.40 -1.82 -7.15
N LYS A 68 7.92 -1.41 -8.33
CA LYS A 68 6.73 -1.96 -9.01
C LYS A 68 5.39 -1.75 -8.25
N THR A 69 5.37 -0.91 -7.22
CA THR A 69 4.14 -0.46 -6.54
C THR A 69 3.44 0.61 -7.38
N SER A 70 2.09 0.54 -7.47
CA SER A 70 1.32 1.61 -8.12
C SER A 70 1.01 2.72 -7.12
N ILE A 71 1.04 3.97 -7.57
CA ILE A 71 0.76 5.12 -6.71
C ILE A 71 -0.54 5.78 -7.15
N ALA A 72 -1.32 6.22 -6.16
CA ALA A 72 -2.44 7.12 -6.35
C ALA A 72 -2.18 8.39 -5.53
N PHE A 73 -2.40 9.56 -6.11
CA PHE A 73 -2.34 10.84 -5.41
C PHE A 73 -3.75 11.28 -5.05
N LEU A 74 -3.96 11.64 -3.78
CA LEU A 74 -5.18 12.28 -3.32
C LEU A 74 -4.90 13.77 -3.13
N ILE A 75 -5.53 14.59 -3.97
CA ILE A 75 -5.37 16.04 -4.01
C ILE A 75 -6.61 16.69 -3.39
N GLY A 76 -6.39 17.68 -2.54
CA GLY A 76 -7.45 18.42 -1.87
C GLY A 76 -8.27 19.29 -2.84
N PRO A 77 -9.51 19.63 -2.46
CA PRO A 77 -10.29 20.63 -3.18
C PRO A 77 -9.71 22.03 -2.97
N GLU A 78 -10.18 23.03 -3.73
CA GLU A 78 -9.68 24.41 -3.67
C GLU A 78 -9.80 25.06 -2.26
N GLY A 79 -10.73 24.59 -1.44
CA GLY A 79 -10.89 25.04 -0.04
C GLY A 79 -10.04 24.30 0.98
N GLY A 80 -9.19 23.35 0.55
CA GLY A 80 -8.46 22.43 1.42
C GLY A 80 -9.34 21.36 2.04
N TRP A 81 -8.74 20.55 2.91
CA TRP A 81 -9.42 19.46 3.62
C TRP A 81 -10.21 19.98 4.83
N SER A 82 -11.37 19.38 5.08
CA SER A 82 -12.12 19.65 6.30
C SER A 82 -11.38 19.08 7.53
N PRO A 83 -11.61 19.63 8.74
CA PRO A 83 -11.00 19.08 9.96
C PRO A 83 -11.32 17.59 10.20
N TYR A 84 -12.49 17.14 9.74
CA TYR A 84 -12.90 15.74 9.80
C TYR A 84 -12.07 14.85 8.88
N GLU A 85 -11.86 15.27 7.62
CA GLU A 85 -11.00 14.55 6.66
C GLU A 85 -9.55 14.52 7.14
N GLU A 86 -9.03 15.63 7.66
CA GLU A 86 -7.69 15.69 8.25
C GLU A 86 -7.53 14.69 9.40
N SER A 87 -8.55 14.55 10.25
CA SER A 87 -8.56 13.57 11.35
C SER A 87 -8.60 12.12 10.83
N LEU A 88 -9.31 11.87 9.73
CA LEU A 88 -9.29 10.55 9.07
C LEU A 88 -7.91 10.25 8.48
N PHE A 89 -7.24 11.23 7.88
CA PHE A 89 -5.89 11.05 7.34
C PHE A 89 -4.87 10.80 8.43
N ASP A 90 -4.99 11.49 9.57
CA ASP A 90 -4.15 11.24 10.73
C ASP A 90 -4.41 9.83 11.29
N PHE A 91 -5.67 9.41 11.41
CA PHE A 91 -6.03 8.06 11.86
C PHE A 91 -5.49 6.96 10.92
N TYR A 92 -5.74 7.05 9.62
CA TYR A 92 -5.31 6.04 8.65
C TYR A 92 -3.83 6.10 8.32
N GLY A 93 -3.20 7.27 8.45
CA GLY A 93 -1.77 7.47 8.20
C GLY A 93 -0.88 7.14 9.40
N SER A 94 -1.43 7.15 10.61
CA SER A 94 -0.72 6.77 11.85
C SER A 94 -0.90 5.31 12.21
N SER A 95 -1.91 4.61 11.64
CA SER A 95 -2.13 3.21 11.96
C SER A 95 -0.92 2.37 11.55
N GLU A 96 -0.22 1.79 12.53
CA GLU A 96 0.82 0.78 12.31
C GLU A 96 0.26 -0.52 11.69
N GLU A 97 -1.06 -0.61 11.54
CA GLU A 97 -1.68 -1.63 10.72
C GLU A 97 -1.12 -1.55 9.29
N LYS A 98 -0.22 -2.49 8.97
CA LYS A 98 0.31 -2.75 7.62
C LYS A 98 -0.75 -2.98 6.54
N SER A 99 -2.04 -2.98 6.89
CA SER A 99 -3.18 -3.15 6.00
C SER A 99 -3.46 -1.87 5.18
N THR A 100 -3.13 -0.69 5.70
CA THR A 100 -3.37 0.60 5.03
C THR A 100 -2.08 1.13 4.38
N ASN A 101 -1.99 1.00 3.05
CA ASN A 101 -0.90 1.65 2.28
C ASN A 101 -1.24 3.14 2.04
N ILE A 102 -1.42 3.92 3.11
CA ILE A 102 -1.77 5.34 3.06
C ILE A 102 -0.62 6.15 3.66
N GLN A 103 -0.20 7.24 3.01
CA GLN A 103 0.85 8.12 3.53
C GLN A 103 0.48 9.59 3.30
N CYS A 104 0.64 10.41 4.34
CA CYS A 104 0.51 11.86 4.26
C CYS A 104 1.82 12.49 3.79
N ILE A 105 1.76 13.27 2.71
CA ILE A 105 2.94 13.90 2.09
C ILE A 105 2.75 15.40 1.88
N SER A 106 3.86 16.13 1.87
CA SER A 106 3.92 17.54 1.48
C SER A 106 4.57 17.66 0.10
N LEU A 107 3.99 18.52 -0.74
CA LEU A 107 4.51 18.86 -2.07
C LEU A 107 5.53 20.01 -2.03
N GLY A 108 5.86 20.51 -0.85
CA GLY A 108 6.78 21.63 -0.65
C GLY A 108 6.25 22.67 0.33
N PRO A 109 6.98 23.78 0.51
CA PRO A 109 6.64 24.82 1.49
C PRO A 109 5.53 25.78 1.02
N SER A 110 5.16 25.73 -0.25
CA SER A 110 4.14 26.62 -0.83
C SER A 110 2.75 26.02 -0.70
N ILE A 111 1.76 26.87 -0.42
CA ILE A 111 0.34 26.52 -0.55
C ILE A 111 0.04 26.49 -2.05
N LEU A 112 -0.33 25.31 -2.56
CA LEU A 112 -0.61 25.10 -3.98
C LEU A 112 -2.12 25.03 -4.18
N ARG A 113 -2.62 25.63 -5.26
CA ARG A 113 -3.97 25.35 -5.74
C ARG A 113 -4.10 23.90 -6.18
N ALA A 114 -5.33 23.38 -6.22
CA ALA A 114 -5.58 21.96 -6.50
C ALA A 114 -4.91 21.48 -7.81
N GLU A 115 -5.03 22.26 -8.89
CA GLU A 115 -4.42 21.93 -10.18
C GLU A 115 -2.89 21.94 -10.14
N THR A 116 -2.31 22.88 -9.40
CA THR A 116 -0.85 23.00 -9.28
C THR A 116 -0.30 21.87 -8.41
N ALA A 117 -1.02 21.49 -7.36
CA ALA A 117 -0.69 20.34 -6.52
C ALA A 117 -0.68 19.05 -7.35
N ALA A 118 -1.71 18.82 -8.18
CA ALA A 118 -1.79 17.65 -9.04
C ALA A 118 -0.61 17.56 -10.02
N ILE A 119 -0.30 18.66 -10.73
CA ILE A 119 0.82 18.71 -11.67
C ILE A 119 2.15 18.48 -10.95
N THR A 120 2.35 19.11 -9.79
CA THR A 120 3.57 18.97 -8.99
C THR A 120 3.77 17.54 -8.50
N ALA A 121 2.71 16.89 -8.03
CA ALA A 121 2.75 15.50 -7.55
C ALA A 121 3.15 14.52 -8.67
N VAL A 122 2.52 14.63 -9.84
CA VAL A 122 2.83 13.79 -11.00
C VAL A 122 4.24 14.08 -11.53
N GLY A 123 4.64 15.35 -11.61
CA GLY A 123 5.98 15.75 -12.04
C GLY A 123 7.06 15.18 -11.12
N ALA A 124 6.88 15.29 -9.81
CA ALA A 124 7.79 14.72 -8.82
C ALA A 124 7.90 13.18 -8.96
N TRP A 125 6.78 12.49 -9.19
CA TRP A 125 6.79 11.06 -9.45
C TRP A 125 7.54 10.69 -10.73
N SER A 126 7.28 11.39 -11.84
CA SER A 126 7.95 11.15 -13.11
C SER A 126 9.46 11.30 -12.99
N LEU A 127 9.91 12.42 -12.40
CA LEU A 127 11.34 12.69 -12.19
C LEU A 127 12.00 11.65 -11.28
N TYR A 128 11.29 11.21 -10.24
CA TYR A 128 11.78 10.16 -9.35
C TYR A 128 11.91 8.81 -10.08
N CYS A 129 10.92 8.43 -10.89
CA CYS A 129 10.99 7.21 -11.70
C CYS A 129 12.16 7.25 -12.69
N ASP A 130 12.37 8.39 -13.36
CA ASP A 130 13.48 8.57 -14.30
C ASP A 130 14.83 8.44 -13.57
N PHE A 131 14.95 9.07 -12.40
CA PHE A 131 16.16 8.99 -11.57
C PHE A 131 16.48 7.58 -11.08
N VAL A 132 15.47 6.77 -10.73
CA VAL A 132 15.66 5.39 -10.23
C VAL A 132 15.84 4.38 -11.36
N SER A 133 15.41 4.72 -12.58
CA SER A 133 15.48 3.83 -13.74
C SER A 133 16.76 4.00 -14.57
N GLY A 134 17.48 5.12 -14.41
CA GLY A 134 18.77 5.40 -15.05
C GLY A 134 19.94 4.87 -14.24
#